data_AF-A0A4P8IRA5-F1
#
_entry.id   AF-A0A4P8IRA5-F1
#
_cell.length_a   1.000
_cell.length_b   1.000
_cell.length_c   1.000
_cell.angle_alpha   90.00
_cell.angle_beta   90.00
_cell.angle_gamma   90.00
#
_symmetry.space_group_name_H-M   'P 1'
#
loop_
_entity.id
_entity.type
_entity.pdbx_description
1 polymer ?
#
loop_
_entity_poly.entity_id
_entity_poly.type
_entity_poly.pdbx_seq_one_letter_code
_entity_poly.pdbx_strand_id
1 'polypeptide(L)'
;MSEFLNASPAERIALIEARLTAALAPVSLSVSDDSAQHAGHAGASAGGHYTVTIVAAAFAGKARVARHRLVYDALADAMQRGIHALAIMAYTPEEFAALSSTSS
;
A
#
# COMPACT_ATOMS: atom_id res chain seq x y z
N MET A 1 -5.26 -19.32 -10.07
CA MET A 1 -6.11 -18.97 -8.88
C MET A 1 -5.60 -19.59 -7.57
N SER A 2 -4.27 -19.74 -7.43
CA SER A 2 -3.55 -20.06 -6.18
C SER A 2 -2.20 -19.31 -6.08
N GLU A 3 -1.91 -18.43 -7.05
CA GLU A 3 -0.63 -17.72 -7.17
C GLU A 3 -0.32 -16.86 -5.94
N PHE A 4 -1.30 -16.19 -5.35
CA PHE A 4 -1.05 -15.26 -4.25
C PHE A 4 -0.46 -15.93 -2.99
N LEU A 5 -0.71 -17.22 -2.75
CA LEU A 5 -0.23 -17.93 -1.55
C LEU A 5 1.16 -18.55 -1.75
N ASN A 6 1.53 -18.87 -2.99
CA ASN A 6 2.85 -19.39 -3.37
C ASN A 6 3.81 -18.30 -3.86
N ALA A 7 3.29 -17.11 -4.15
CA ALA A 7 4.04 -15.95 -4.60
C ALA A 7 5.01 -15.45 -3.53
N SER A 8 6.21 -15.10 -3.99
CA SER A 8 7.23 -14.43 -3.22
C SER A 8 6.72 -13.08 -2.70
N PRO A 9 7.28 -12.52 -1.60
CA PRO A 9 6.88 -11.20 -1.10
C PRO A 9 6.89 -10.12 -2.19
N ALA A 10 7.90 -10.14 -3.06
CA ALA A 10 8.01 -9.25 -4.21
C ALA A 10 6.88 -9.43 -5.25
N GLU A 11 6.46 -10.67 -5.52
CA GLU A 11 5.36 -10.93 -6.45
C GLU A 11 4.02 -10.45 -5.89
N ARG A 12 3.81 -10.61 -4.57
CA ARG A 12 2.62 -10.07 -3.89
C ARG A 12 2.57 -8.55 -3.98
N ILE A 13 3.73 -7.90 -3.78
CA ILE A 13 3.89 -6.45 -3.96
C ILE A 13 3.50 -6.06 -5.39
N ALA A 14 4.08 -6.70 -6.41
CA ALA A 14 3.78 -6.40 -7.81
C ALA A 14 2.28 -6.56 -8.14
N LEU A 15 1.61 -7.57 -7.57
CA LEU A 15 0.17 -7.77 -7.75
C LEU A 15 -0.68 -6.67 -7.09
N ILE A 16 -0.30 -6.23 -5.87
CA ILE A 16 -0.90 -5.09 -5.18
C ILE A 16 -0.72 -3.83 -6.05
N GLU A 17 0.49 -3.64 -6.58
CA GLU A 17 0.82 -2.49 -7.40
C GLU A 17 -0.01 -2.42 -8.68
N ALA A 18 -0.09 -3.53 -9.42
CA ALA A 18 -0.87 -3.63 -10.63
C ALA A 18 -2.37 -3.34 -10.38
N ARG A 19 -2.92 -3.82 -9.27
CA ARG A 19 -4.33 -3.61 -8.90
C ARG A 19 -4.63 -2.16 -8.55
N LEU A 20 -3.81 -1.56 -7.68
CA LEU A 20 -3.94 -0.15 -7.34
C LEU A 20 -3.78 0.73 -8.56
N THR A 21 -2.86 0.36 -9.46
CA THR A 21 -2.64 1.07 -10.71
C THR A 21 -3.88 1.02 -11.59
N ALA A 22 -4.49 -0.15 -11.75
CA ALA A 22 -5.70 -0.30 -12.55
C ALA A 22 -6.92 0.42 -11.93
N ALA A 23 -7.05 0.44 -10.60
CA ALA A 23 -8.19 1.02 -9.91
C ALA A 23 -8.12 2.54 -9.75
N LEU A 24 -6.93 3.08 -9.47
CA LEU A 24 -6.73 4.48 -9.06
C LEU A 24 -5.87 5.29 -10.02
N ALA A 25 -5.21 4.65 -11.00
CA ALA A 25 -4.28 5.28 -11.95
C ALA A 25 -3.33 6.30 -11.27
N PRO A 26 -2.59 5.90 -10.24
CA PRO A 26 -1.64 6.77 -9.56
C PRO A 26 -0.49 7.13 -10.49
N VAL A 27 0.09 8.31 -10.28
CA VAL A 27 1.30 8.75 -10.99
C VAL A 27 2.56 8.11 -10.42
N SER A 28 2.54 7.74 -9.14
CA SER A 28 3.62 7.02 -8.49
C SER A 28 3.05 6.07 -7.43
N LEU A 29 3.61 4.88 -7.34
CA LEU A 29 3.19 3.83 -6.45
C LEU A 29 4.41 3.07 -5.96
N SER A 30 4.48 2.82 -4.66
CA SER A 30 5.54 2.05 -4.03
C SER A 30 4.97 1.27 -2.87
N VAL A 31 5.26 -0.02 -2.83
CA VAL A 31 4.82 -0.90 -1.74
C VAL A 31 6.05 -1.53 -1.11
N SER A 32 6.13 -1.46 0.22
CA SER A 32 7.23 -1.99 1.01
C SER A 32 6.71 -2.90 2.11
N ASP A 33 7.40 -4.03 2.31
CA ASP A 33 7.14 -4.96 3.40
C ASP A 33 8.03 -4.61 4.60
N ASP A 34 7.42 -4.15 5.69
CA ASP A 34 8.11 -3.86 6.96
C ASP A 34 7.93 -5.02 7.97
N SER A 35 7.28 -6.12 7.57
CA SER A 35 7.00 -7.26 8.44
C SER A 35 8.25 -8.02 8.90
N ALA A 36 9.38 -7.85 8.22
CA ALA A 36 10.63 -8.56 8.50
C ALA A 36 11.22 -8.28 9.89
N GLN A 37 10.90 -7.15 10.53
CA GLN A 37 11.47 -6.79 11.83
C GLN A 37 10.87 -7.53 13.04
N HIS A 38 9.77 -8.27 12.88
CA HIS A 38 9.06 -8.89 14.02
C HIS A 38 8.96 -10.42 13.98
N ALA A 39 9.67 -11.10 13.07
CA ALA A 39 9.65 -12.57 12.92
C ALA A 39 10.36 -13.36 14.05
N GLY A 40 10.53 -12.77 15.26
CA GLY A 40 11.45 -13.28 16.29
C GLY A 40 10.84 -13.66 17.64
N HIS A 41 9.51 -13.64 17.84
CA HIS A 41 8.91 -14.00 19.14
C HIS A 41 7.73 -14.97 19.04
N ALA A 42 7.77 -16.02 19.86
CA ALA A 42 6.76 -17.08 19.99
C ALA A 42 5.39 -16.62 20.58
N GLY A 43 5.13 -15.32 20.61
CA GLY A 43 3.85 -14.68 20.95
C GLY A 43 3.42 -13.60 19.96
N ALA A 44 4.13 -13.43 18.83
CA ALA A 44 3.78 -12.50 17.77
C ALA A 44 2.56 -13.02 17.00
N SER A 45 1.36 -12.80 17.55
CA SER A 45 0.13 -12.99 16.81
C SER A 45 0.12 -12.09 15.58
N ALA A 46 0.45 -12.70 14.44
CA ALA A 46 -0.20 -12.56 13.15
C ALA A 46 -0.47 -11.12 12.69
N GLY A 47 0.45 -10.56 11.92
CA GLY A 47 0.15 -9.36 11.14
C GLY A 47 1.37 -8.81 10.45
N GLY A 48 1.65 -9.25 9.21
CA GLY A 48 2.67 -8.61 8.40
C GLY A 48 2.33 -7.13 8.18
N HIS A 49 3.26 -6.23 8.51
CA HIS A 49 3.12 -4.80 8.28
C HIS A 49 3.55 -4.45 6.87
N TYR A 50 2.62 -3.91 6.08
CA TYR A 50 2.91 -3.42 4.73
C TYR A 50 2.67 -1.93 4.66
N THR A 51 3.60 -1.21 4.03
CA THR A 51 3.47 0.22 3.77
C THR A 51 3.23 0.43 2.28
N VAL A 52 2.10 1.05 1.95
CA VAL A 52 1.70 1.39 0.58
C VAL A 52 1.74 2.89 0.44
N THR A 53 2.67 3.39 -0.37
CA THR A 53 2.78 4.79 -0.75
C THR A 53 2.22 4.97 -2.14
N ILE A 54 1.16 5.76 -2.26
CA ILE A 54 0.45 6.00 -3.51
C ILE A 54 0.27 7.50 -3.73
N VAL A 55 0.65 7.95 -4.93
CA VAL A 55 0.56 9.35 -5.35
C VAL A 55 -0.46 9.43 -6.47
N ALA A 56 -1.58 10.09 -6.23
CA ALA A 56 -2.62 10.26 -7.24
C ALA A 56 -3.34 11.60 -7.10
N ALA A 57 -3.64 12.25 -8.24
CA ALA A 57 -4.45 13.45 -8.27
C ALA A 57 -5.88 13.21 -7.73
N ALA A 58 -6.36 11.96 -7.80
CA ALA A 58 -7.65 11.54 -7.24
C ALA A 58 -7.77 11.82 -5.73
N PHE A 59 -6.66 11.97 -4.99
CA PHE A 59 -6.67 12.26 -3.56
C PHE A 59 -6.78 13.77 -3.24
N ALA A 60 -6.59 14.63 -4.24
CA ALA A 60 -6.72 16.07 -4.07
C ALA A 60 -8.15 16.41 -3.63
N GLY A 61 -8.27 17.23 -2.57
CA GLY A 61 -9.57 17.59 -1.99
C GLY A 61 -10.30 16.46 -1.24
N LYS A 62 -9.75 15.25 -1.14
CA LYS A 62 -10.33 14.15 -0.35
C LYS A 62 -9.76 14.12 1.06
N ALA A 63 -10.62 13.91 2.04
CA ALA A 63 -10.23 13.68 3.43
C ALA A 63 -9.42 12.39 3.58
N ARG A 64 -8.55 12.33 4.60
CA ARG A 64 -7.70 11.17 4.90
C ARG A 64 -8.46 9.84 4.92
N VAL A 65 -9.62 9.81 5.59
CA VAL A 65 -10.48 8.62 5.67
C VAL A 65 -10.99 8.19 4.29
N ALA A 66 -11.38 9.13 3.43
CA ALA A 66 -11.83 8.82 2.07
C ALA A 66 -10.70 8.29 1.19
N ARG A 67 -9.49 8.85 1.31
CA ARG A 67 -8.28 8.33 0.63
C ARG A 67 -8.01 6.88 1.05
N HIS A 68 -8.01 6.61 2.35
CA HIS A 68 -7.83 5.26 2.87
C HIS A 68 -8.90 4.31 2.36
N ARG A 69 -10.19 4.71 2.40
CA ARG A 69 -11.32 3.91 1.90
C ARG A 69 -11.11 3.46 0.46
N LEU A 70 -10.66 4.35 -0.43
CA LEU A 70 -10.42 4.03 -1.84
C LEU A 70 -9.33 2.98 -2.04
N VAL A 71 -8.21 3.13 -1.31
CA VAL A 71 -7.10 2.17 -1.37
C VAL A 71 -7.51 0.84 -0.76
N TYR A 72 -8.22 0.86 0.38
CA TYR A 72 -8.79 -0.33 1.00
C TYR A 72 -9.77 -1.05 0.07
N ASP A 73 -10.64 -0.32 -0.64
CA ASP A 73 -11.61 -0.90 -1.57
C ASP A 73 -10.92 -1.59 -2.75
N ALA A 74 -9.91 -0.93 -3.33
CA ALA A 74 -9.07 -1.50 -4.39
C ALA A 74 -8.28 -2.74 -3.94
N LEU A 75 -7.93 -2.81 -2.65
CA LEU A 75 -7.18 -3.92 -2.06
C LEU A 75 -8.06 -4.91 -1.28
N ALA A 76 -9.36 -4.68 -1.16
CA ALA A 76 -10.24 -5.47 -0.30
C ALA A 76 -10.22 -6.95 -0.69
N ASP A 77 -10.19 -7.22 -2.00
CA ASP A 77 -10.07 -8.56 -2.58
C ASP A 77 -8.71 -9.24 -2.27
N ALA A 78 -7.63 -8.46 -2.08
CA ALA A 78 -6.33 -8.97 -1.64
C ALA A 78 -6.21 -9.09 -0.10
N MET A 79 -6.89 -8.20 0.64
CA MET A 79 -6.83 -8.10 2.10
C MET A 79 -7.62 -9.16 2.86
N GLN A 80 -8.68 -9.74 2.26
CA GLN A 80 -9.44 -10.84 2.87
C GLN A 80 -8.57 -12.07 3.25
N ARG A 81 -7.30 -12.08 2.85
CA ARG A 81 -6.35 -13.19 3.04
C ARG A 81 -5.32 -13.02 4.16
N GLY A 82 -5.42 -12.00 5.02
CA GLY A 82 -4.65 -11.94 6.28
C GLY A 82 -3.72 -10.74 6.49
N ILE A 83 -4.03 -9.57 5.90
CA ILE A 83 -3.33 -8.33 6.24
C ILE A 83 -4.00 -7.73 7.49
N HIS A 84 -3.30 -7.73 8.62
CA HIS A 84 -3.83 -7.21 9.89
C HIS A 84 -3.55 -5.71 10.08
N ALA A 85 -2.46 -5.18 9.49
CA ALA A 85 -2.13 -3.75 9.52
C ALA A 85 -1.45 -3.31 8.21
N LEU A 86 -2.07 -2.35 7.51
CA LEU A 86 -1.53 -1.74 6.29
C LEU A 86 -1.43 -0.23 6.47
N ALA A 87 -0.22 0.31 6.36
CA ALA A 87 0.01 1.74 6.38
C ALA A 87 -0.24 2.31 4.98
N ILE A 88 -1.25 3.18 4.86
CA ILE A 88 -1.61 3.84 3.60
C ILE A 88 -1.08 5.26 3.63
N MET A 89 -0.16 5.56 2.73
CA MET A 89 0.39 6.88 2.51
C MET A 89 -0.11 7.41 1.17
N ALA A 90 -1.24 8.12 1.20
CA ALA A 90 -1.89 8.67 0.01
C ALA A 90 -1.59 10.16 -0.15
N TYR A 91 -0.73 10.50 -1.11
CA TYR A 91 -0.29 11.86 -1.40
C TYR A 91 -0.85 12.36 -2.73
N THR A 92 -1.01 13.68 -2.86
CA THR A 92 -1.21 14.29 -4.17
C THR A 92 0.12 14.43 -4.91
N PRO A 93 0.11 14.49 -6.26
CA PRO A 93 1.32 14.81 -7.03
C PRO A 93 1.95 16.13 -6.60
N GLU A 94 1.15 17.11 -6.19
CA GLU A 94 1.63 18.41 -5.68
C GLU A 94 2.34 18.27 -4.33
N GLU A 95 1.77 17.51 -3.39
CA GLU A 95 2.40 17.24 -2.09
C GLU A 95 3.74 16.51 -2.28
N PHE A 96 3.78 15.49 -3.14
CA PHE A 96 4.98 14.71 -3.39
C PHE A 96 6.08 15.51 -4.13
N ALA A 97 5.69 16.33 -5.10
CA ALA A 97 6.60 17.24 -5.78
C ALA A 97 7.20 18.27 -4.81
N ALA A 98 6.38 18.88 -3.95
CA ALA A 98 6.83 19.85 -2.95
C ALA A 98 7.83 19.24 -1.95
N LEU A 99 7.58 18.02 -1.46
CA LEU A 99 8.50 17.30 -0.58
C LEU A 99 9.86 17.05 -1.23
N SER A 100 9.87 16.75 -2.53
CA SER A 100 11.08 16.45 -3.30
C SER A 100 11.95 17.68 -3.60
N SER A 101 11.36 18.89 -3.58
CA SER A 101 12.05 20.15 -3.90
C SER A 101 12.62 20.89 -2.67
N THR A 102 12.45 20.35 -1.45
CA THR A 102 12.82 21.03 -0.19
C THR A 102 14.19 20.58 0.36
N SER A 103 15.09 20.08 -0.49
CA SER A 103 16.52 19.93 -0.17
C SER A 103 17.33 20.84 -1.08
N SER A 104 17.40 22.12 -0.73
CA SER A 104 18.31 23.13 -1.28
C SER A 104 18.62 24.17 -0.22
#